data_AF-A0AAJ6HP31-F1
#
_entry.id   AF-A0AAJ6HP31-F1
#
_cell.length_a   1.000
_cell.length_b   1.000
_cell.length_c   1.000
_cell.angle_alpha   90.00
_cell.angle_beta   90.00
_cell.angle_gamma   90.00
#
_symmetry.space_group_name_H-M   'P 1'
#
loop_
_entity.id
_entity.type
_entity.pdbx_description
1 polymer ?
#
loop_
_entity_poly.entity_id
_entity_poly.type
_entity_poly.pdbx_seq_one_letter_code
_entity_poly.pdbx_strand_id
1 'polypeptide(L)' 'MRSPRRGRRSSPGSGPTPDGKGEFRYDDNPVANAPEPALAPGDPRLYGTNPGMVGGMVNTVKSKLT' A
#
# COMPACT_ATOMS: atom_id res chain seq x y z
N MET A 1 -14.90 -34.83 -36.01
CA MET A 1 -14.49 -34.57 -34.61
C MET A 1 -13.88 -33.17 -34.54
N ARG A 2 -14.44 -32.24 -33.75
CA ARG A 2 -13.83 -30.93 -33.46
C ARG A 2 -12.99 -31.05 -32.20
N SER A 3 -11.69 -30.79 -32.29
CA SER A 3 -10.79 -30.76 -31.14
C SER A 3 -11.27 -29.74 -30.09
N PRO A 4 -11.21 -30.04 -28.79
CA PRO A 4 -11.55 -29.07 -27.76
C PRO A 4 -10.49 -27.98 -27.74
N ARG A 5 -10.91 -26.72 -27.87
CA ARG A 5 -10.03 -25.57 -27.68
C ARG A 5 -9.59 -25.58 -26.22
N ARG A 6 -8.31 -25.87 -25.94
CA ARG A 6 -7.71 -25.58 -24.62
C ARG A 6 -7.94 -24.10 -24.34
N GLY A 7 -8.78 -23.78 -23.35
CA GLY A 7 -8.91 -22.43 -22.85
C GLY A 7 -7.53 -21.95 -22.41
N ARG A 8 -6.98 -20.95 -23.10
CA ARG A 8 -5.75 -20.28 -22.65
C ARG A 8 -6.12 -19.57 -21.36
N ARG A 9 -5.53 -19.99 -20.24
CA ARG A 9 -5.61 -19.24 -18.98
C ARG A 9 -4.89 -17.91 -19.19
N SER A 10 -5.57 -16.80 -18.92
CA SER A 10 -4.95 -15.49 -18.85
C SER A 10 -4.01 -15.43 -17.65
N SER A 11 -2.89 -14.70 -17.80
CA SER A 11 -2.00 -14.41 -16.68
C SER A 11 -2.67 -13.37 -15.76
N PRO A 12 -2.55 -13.49 -14.42
CA PRO A 12 -2.92 -12.42 -13.52
C PRO A 12 -2.22 -11.12 -13.92
N GLY A 13 -2.95 -10.00 -13.94
CA GLY A 13 -2.43 -8.69 -14.36
C GLY A 13 -2.41 -8.45 -15.87
N SER A 14 -3.03 -9.33 -16.67
CA SER A 14 -3.23 -9.12 -18.12
C SER A 14 -4.73 -9.07 -18.46
N GLY A 15 -5.11 -8.15 -19.34
CA GLY A 15 -6.47 -8.02 -19.85
C GLY A 15 -7.29 -6.95 -19.12
N PRO A 16 -8.62 -6.94 -19.34
CA PRO A 16 -9.48 -5.89 -18.87
C PRO A 16 -9.57 -5.87 -17.34
N THR A 17 -9.78 -4.68 -16.78
CA THR A 17 -10.07 -4.52 -15.37
C THR A 17 -11.39 -5.21 -14.99
N PRO A 18 -11.58 -5.66 -13.74
CA PRO A 18 -12.78 -6.39 -13.33
C PRO A 18 -14.09 -5.61 -13.53
N ASP A 19 -14.02 -4.28 -13.54
CA ASP A 19 -15.16 -3.40 -13.80
C ASP A 19 -15.41 -3.14 -15.29
N GLY A 20 -14.57 -3.68 -16.18
CA GLY A 20 -14.67 -3.56 -17.64
C GLY A 20 -14.35 -2.18 -18.19
N LYS A 21 -13.79 -1.28 -17.38
CA LYS A 21 -13.57 0.13 -17.77
C LYS A 21 -12.15 0.44 -18.27
N GLY A 22 -11.27 -0.55 -18.34
CA GLY A 22 -9.90 -0.36 -18.80
C GLY A 22 -9.15 -1.66 -18.91
N GLU A 23 -7.82 -1.54 -19.03
CA GLU A 23 -6.86 -2.64 -19.11
C GLU A 23 -5.84 -2.49 -17.97
N PHE A 24 -5.36 -3.61 -17.43
CA PHE A 24 -4.25 -3.58 -16.48
C PHE A 24 -2.99 -3.00 -17.15
N ARG A 25 -2.29 -2.13 -16.42
CA ARG A 25 -1.00 -1.55 -16.82
C ARG A 25 0.00 -1.71 -15.69
N TYR A 26 1.24 -1.97 -16.06
CA TYR A 26 2.36 -1.98 -15.14
C TYR A 26 2.99 -0.60 -15.12
N ASP A 27 3.24 -0.08 -13.91
CA ASP A 27 4.01 1.14 -13.66
C ASP A 27 5.29 0.71 -12.94
N ASP A 28 6.43 0.96 -13.57
CA ASP A 28 7.76 0.58 -13.07
C ASP A 28 8.29 1.57 -12.03
N ASN A 29 7.70 2.77 -11.95
CA ASN A 29 8.10 3.82 -11.02
C ASN A 29 6.88 4.55 -10.43
N PRO A 30 6.08 3.86 -9.59
CA PRO A 30 4.89 4.46 -9.00
C PRO A 30 5.26 5.64 -8.11
N VAL A 31 4.50 6.73 -8.24
CA VAL A 31 4.71 7.96 -7.48
C VAL A 31 3.75 8.03 -6.29
N ALA A 32 4.22 8.59 -5.17
CA ALA A 32 3.36 8.84 -4.02
C ALA A 32 2.32 9.92 -4.36
N ASN A 33 1.04 9.61 -4.17
CA ASN A 33 -0.07 10.52 -4.49
C ASN A 33 -0.45 11.44 -3.31
N ALA A 34 0.12 11.19 -2.13
CA ALA A 34 -0.20 11.93 -0.91
C ALA A 34 1.01 11.92 0.05
N PRO A 35 1.12 12.93 0.93
CA PRO A 35 2.08 12.90 2.03
C PRO A 35 1.74 11.79 3.04
N GLU A 36 2.71 11.46 3.90
CA GLU A 36 2.49 10.55 5.02
C GLU A 36 1.38 11.08 5.94
N PRO A 37 0.38 10.25 6.31
CA PRO A 37 -0.71 10.70 7.14
C PRO A 37 -0.24 10.94 8.58
N ALA A 38 -0.60 12.10 9.14
CA ALA A 38 -0.45 12.36 10.56
C ALA A 38 -1.56 11.64 11.34
N LEU A 39 -1.17 10.78 12.27
CA LEU A 39 -2.10 10.03 13.12
C LEU A 39 -2.49 10.87 14.34
N ALA A 40 -3.79 10.84 14.69
CA ALA A 40 -4.28 11.48 15.91
C ALA A 40 -3.65 10.83 17.17
N PRO A 41 -3.53 11.57 18.29
CA PRO A 41 -3.09 10.98 19.54
C PRO A 41 -3.97 9.78 19.94
N GLY A 42 -3.35 8.66 20.34
CA GLY A 42 -4.08 7.49 20.81
C GLY A 42 -4.86 7.75 22.10
N ASP A 43 -5.98 7.04 22.29
CA ASP A 43 -6.77 7.08 23.53
C ASP A 43 -5.89 6.60 24.70
N PRO A 44 -5.76 7.38 25.79
CA PRO A 44 -4.93 7.02 26.96
C PRO A 44 -5.29 5.67 27.59
N ARG A 45 -6.54 5.21 27.45
CA ARG A 45 -7.03 3.92 27.99
C ARG A 45 -6.53 2.71 27.19
N LEU A 46 -5.90 2.94 26.04
CA LEU A 46 -5.33 1.90 25.19
C LEU A 46 -3.84 1.64 25.48
N TYR A 47 -3.32 2.14 26.61
CA TYR A 47 -2.02 1.81 27.22
C TYR A 47 -0.86 1.58 26.24
N GLY A 48 -0.71 2.48 25.26
CA GLY A 48 0.46 2.46 24.37
C GLY A 48 0.24 1.93 22.96
N THR A 49 -0.98 1.62 22.51
CA THR A 49 -1.27 1.61 21.06
C THR A 49 -1.43 3.04 20.53
N ASN A 50 -0.49 3.92 20.87
CA ASN A 50 -0.45 5.28 20.35
C ASN A 50 0.58 5.31 19.23
N PRO A 51 0.14 5.35 17.95
CA PRO A 51 1.05 5.27 16.83
C PRO A 51 1.98 6.49 16.71
N GLY A 52 1.72 7.58 17.44
CA GLY A 52 2.60 8.74 17.54
C GLY A 52 3.83 8.57 18.46
N MET A 53 3.91 7.52 19.29
CA MET A 53 5.04 7.35 20.24
C MET A 53 6.36 6.99 19.57
N VAL A 54 6.35 6.49 18.33
CA VAL A 54 7.57 6.28 17.54
C VAL A 54 8.30 7.61 17.31
N GLY A 55 7.56 8.71 17.07
CA GLY A 55 8.14 10.04 16.84
C GLY A 55 8.89 10.62 18.05
N GLY A 56 8.43 10.33 19.27
CA GLY A 56 9.07 10.80 20.51
C GLY A 56 10.45 10.16 20.75
N MET A 57 10.59 8.88 20.39
CA MET A 57 11.87 8.16 20.50
C MET A 57 12.88 8.66 19.46
N VAL A 58 12.42 8.93 18.23
CA VAL A 58 13.25 9.48 17.15
C VAL A 58 13.79 10.87 17.51
N ASN A 59 12.96 11.74 18.09
CA ASN A 59 13.39 13.07 18.54
C ASN A 59 14.44 13.02 19.65
N THR A 60 14.31 12.06 20.57
CA THR A 60 15.27 11.85 21.68
C THR A 60 16.62 11.33 21.19
N VAL A 61 16.65 10.52 20.13
CA VAL A 61 17.90 10.08 19.50
C VAL A 61 18.55 11.23 18.73
N LYS A 62 17.76 12.00 17.98
CA LYS A 62 18.25 13.13 17.20
C LYS A 62 18.86 14.23 18.07
N SER A 63 18.28 14.52 19.24
CA SER A 63 18.83 15.48 20.20
C SER A 63 20.11 15.03 20.89
N LYS A 64 20.47 13.74 20.84
CA LYS A 64 21.74 13.22 21.37
C LYS A 64 22.87 13.15 20.33
N LEU A 65 22.56 13.39 19.06
CA LEU A 65 23.51 13.33 17.93
C LEU A 65 23.81 14.72 17.34
N THR A 66 23.20 15.78 17.88
CA THR A 66 23.49 17.19 17.55
C THR A 66 24.14 17.85 18.75
#